data_AF-A0A9W7GKT7-F1
#
_entry.id   AF-A0A9W7GKT7-F1
#
_cell.length_a   1.000
_cell.length_b   1.000
_cell.length_c   1.000
_cell.angle_alpha   90.00
_cell.angle_beta   90.00
_cell.angle_gamma   90.00
#
_symmetry.space_group_name_H-M   'P 1'
#
loop_
_entity.id
_entity.type
_entity.pdbx_description
1 polymer ?
#
loop_
_entity_poly.entity_id
_entity_poly.type
_entity_poly.pdbx_seq_one_letter_code
_entity_poly.pdbx_strand_id
1 'polypeptide(L)'
;MGQRWYKSIRVGALWGLGHGVSAMLLGATAYGLKNALSATDRFSAYLPKLAFLTEFAVGLSLVLIGVMGIREAREWAMDLKTATHTQSLSAAVTSEHTVANAGSKAVLLNGLLHGFSWDGAPSLAGGLAVGSWRGNVFFLLSYALGTVLAMSFTTTVIGEGTVRIGERMKRPDVPVKLSFWSSVVAVAVGVAWIGMGLK
;
A
#
# COMPACT_ATOMS: atom_id res chain seq x y z
N MET A 1 13.00 -7.68 28.93
CA MET A 1 11.80 -7.91 28.10
C MET A 1 10.96 -6.63 28.13
N GLY A 2 10.57 -6.05 26.98
CA GLY A 2 9.73 -4.82 26.96
C GLY A 2 9.88 -3.86 25.79
N GLN A 3 10.86 -4.02 24.88
CA GLN A 3 11.13 -3.04 23.81
C GLN A 3 10.38 -3.26 22.48
N ARG A 4 9.54 -4.30 22.34
CA ARG A 4 8.98 -4.74 21.04
C ARG A 4 7.86 -3.83 20.51
N TRP A 5 6.78 -3.66 21.26
CA TRP A 5 5.61 -2.87 20.84
C TRP A 5 5.95 -1.41 20.46
N TYR A 6 6.76 -0.73 21.27
CA TYR A 6 7.09 0.68 21.05
C TYR A 6 7.99 0.90 19.83
N LYS A 7 8.86 -0.07 19.49
CA LYS A 7 9.63 -0.03 18.24
C LYS A 7 8.71 -0.22 17.03
N SER A 8 7.78 -1.16 17.08
CA SER A 8 6.79 -1.37 16.01
C SER A 8 5.88 -0.15 15.80
N ILE A 9 5.39 0.47 16.87
CA ILE A 9 4.62 1.72 16.80
C ILE A 9 5.46 2.84 16.17
N ARG A 10 6.72 3.02 16.61
CA ARG A 10 7.59 4.07 16.06
C ARG A 10 7.88 3.86 14.57
N VAL A 11 8.13 2.62 14.14
CA VAL A 11 8.37 2.28 12.74
C VAL A 11 7.10 2.54 11.92
N GLY A 12 5.93 2.07 12.38
CA GLY A 12 4.65 2.31 11.72
C GLY A 12 4.29 3.80 11.64
N ALA A 13 4.57 4.57 12.69
CA ALA A 13 4.33 6.02 12.72
C ALA A 13 5.26 6.78 11.78
N LEU A 14 6.55 6.44 11.75
CA LEU A 14 7.52 7.07 10.84
C LEU A 14 7.24 6.72 9.38
N TRP A 15 6.88 5.47 9.12
CA TRP A 15 6.50 5.03 7.77
C TRP A 15 5.20 5.71 7.31
N GLY A 16 4.17 5.73 8.16
CA GLY A 16 2.91 6.41 7.89
C GLY A 16 3.05 7.93 7.76
N LEU A 17 4.00 8.55 8.47
CA LEU A 17 4.29 9.97 8.30
C LEU A 17 4.89 10.25 6.92
N GLY A 18 5.85 9.44 6.47
CA GLY A 18 6.42 9.56 5.12
C GLY A 18 5.36 9.38 4.03
N HIS A 19 4.49 8.38 4.19
CA HIS A 19 3.39 8.12 3.26
C HIS A 19 2.35 9.26 3.26
N GLY A 20 1.97 9.73 4.45
CA GLY A 20 1.04 10.86 4.60
C GLY A 20 1.59 12.13 3.96
N VAL A 21 2.85 12.48 4.19
CA VAL A 21 3.48 13.70 3.62
C VAL A 21 3.55 13.65 2.10
N SER A 22 3.97 12.51 1.52
CA SER A 22 4.00 12.35 0.05
C SER A 22 2.60 12.42 -0.57
N ALA A 23 1.60 11.81 0.06
CA ALA A 23 0.21 11.89 -0.37
C ALA A 23 -0.37 13.32 -0.24
N MET A 24 -0.01 14.06 0.81
CA MET A 24 -0.38 15.47 0.95
C MET A 24 0.23 16.33 -0.16
N LEU A 25 1.49 16.11 -0.50
CA LEU A 25 2.16 16.81 -1.60
C LEU A 25 1.48 16.49 -2.93
N LEU A 26 1.29 15.21 -3.26
CA LEU A 26 0.63 14.79 -4.49
C LEU A 26 -0.82 15.30 -4.57
N GLY A 27 -1.58 15.23 -3.47
CA GLY A 27 -2.95 15.72 -3.41
C GLY A 27 -3.04 17.25 -3.57
N ALA A 28 -2.13 18.00 -2.96
CA ALA A 28 -2.07 19.46 -3.14
C ALA A 28 -1.68 19.85 -4.58
N THR A 29 -0.67 19.18 -5.15
CA THR A 29 -0.26 19.40 -6.55
C THR A 29 -1.38 19.01 -7.52
N ALA A 30 -2.05 17.87 -7.31
CA ALA A 30 -3.17 17.43 -8.14
C ALA A 30 -4.36 18.38 -8.06
N TYR A 31 -4.68 18.91 -6.88
CA TYR A 31 -5.73 19.93 -6.72
C TYR A 31 -5.34 21.24 -7.43
N GLY A 32 -4.08 21.68 -7.30
CA GLY A 32 -3.57 22.85 -8.00
C GLY A 32 -3.63 22.69 -9.52
N LEU A 33 -3.23 21.53 -10.03
CA LEU A 33 -3.31 21.18 -11.44
C LEU A 33 -4.77 21.12 -11.91
N LYS A 34 -5.69 20.54 -11.12
CA LYS A 34 -7.13 20.57 -11.39
C LYS A 34 -7.63 22.01 -11.50
N ASN A 35 -7.26 22.89 -10.58
CA ASN A 35 -7.71 24.28 -10.58
C ASN A 35 -7.16 25.06 -11.79
N ALA A 36 -5.90 24.81 -12.17
CA ALA A 36 -5.28 25.40 -13.36
C ALA A 36 -5.88 24.87 -14.68
N LEU A 37 -6.16 23.57 -14.76
CA LEU A 37 -6.75 22.93 -15.94
C LEU A 37 -8.25 23.21 -16.09
N SER A 38 -8.98 23.33 -14.97
CA SER A 38 -10.41 23.69 -15.00
C SER A 38 -10.65 25.12 -15.48
N ALA A 39 -9.61 25.98 -15.45
CA ALA A 39 -9.65 27.30 -16.07
C ALA A 39 -9.51 27.26 -17.61
N THR A 40 -9.23 26.07 -18.19
CA THR A 40 -9.10 25.87 -19.64
C THR A 40 -10.20 24.93 -20.14
N ASP A 41 -11.12 25.42 -20.98
CA ASP A 41 -12.30 24.70 -21.51
C ASP A 41 -12.01 23.34 -22.19
N ARG A 42 -10.75 23.04 -22.51
CA ARG A 42 -10.34 21.82 -23.22
C ARG A 42 -10.35 20.56 -22.34
N PHE A 43 -10.40 20.68 -21.02
CA PHE A 43 -10.29 19.53 -20.11
C PHE A 43 -11.56 18.65 -20.10
N SER A 44 -12.73 19.24 -20.33
CA SER A 44 -14.02 18.53 -20.31
C SER A 44 -14.13 17.43 -21.38
N ALA A 45 -13.47 17.60 -22.53
CA ALA A 45 -13.51 16.65 -23.64
C ALA A 45 -12.62 15.39 -23.44
N TYR A 46 -11.62 15.46 -22.57
CA TYR A 46 -10.68 14.35 -22.32
C TYR A 46 -10.98 13.58 -21.03
N LEU A 47 -11.82 14.12 -20.14
CA LEU A 47 -12.23 13.47 -18.89
C LEU A 47 -12.72 12.02 -19.06
N PRO A 48 -13.57 11.68 -20.05
CA PRO A 48 -14.05 10.30 -20.22
C PRO A 48 -12.93 9.33 -20.62
N LYS A 49 -11.97 9.80 -21.44
CA LYS A 49 -10.83 8.99 -21.90
C LYS A 49 -9.81 8.77 -20.79
N LEU A 50 -9.61 9.76 -19.92
CA LEU A 50 -8.74 9.63 -18.75
C LEU A 50 -9.34 8.67 -17.72
N ALA A 51 -10.64 8.76 -17.44
CA ALA A 51 -11.31 7.87 -16.49
C ALA A 51 -11.14 6.39 -16.91
N PHE A 52 -11.46 6.08 -18.16
CA PHE A 52 -11.23 4.75 -18.73
C PHE A 52 -9.77 4.30 -18.62
N LEU A 53 -8.83 5.15 -19.02
CA LEU A 53 -7.40 4.79 -18.98
C LEU A 53 -6.93 4.51 -17.54
N THR A 54 -7.42 5.28 -16.56
CA THR A 54 -7.09 5.06 -15.15
C THR A 54 -7.70 3.79 -14.59
N GLU A 55 -8.97 3.50 -14.88
CA GLU A 55 -9.63 2.27 -14.44
C GLU A 55 -9.01 1.03 -15.07
N PHE A 56 -8.70 1.10 -16.37
CA PHE A 56 -8.01 0.05 -17.09
C PHE A 56 -6.58 -0.17 -16.57
N ALA A 57 -5.83 0.91 -16.33
CA ALA A 57 -4.46 0.83 -15.82
C ALA A 57 -4.41 0.25 -14.39
N VAL A 58 -5.35 0.64 -13.52
CA VAL A 58 -5.48 0.12 -12.15
C VAL A 58 -5.90 -1.35 -12.17
N GLY A 59 -6.87 -1.71 -13.02
CA GLY A 59 -7.27 -3.10 -13.20
C GLY A 59 -6.12 -3.98 -13.71
N LEU A 60 -5.37 -3.51 -14.71
CA LEU A 60 -4.22 -4.22 -15.27
C LEU A 60 -3.09 -4.38 -14.25
N SER A 61 -2.79 -3.35 -13.45
CA SER A 61 -1.75 -3.44 -12.43
C SER A 61 -2.11 -4.45 -11.33
N LEU A 62 -3.38 -4.48 -10.89
CA LEU A 62 -3.88 -5.48 -9.94
C LEU A 62 -3.74 -6.92 -10.46
N VAL A 63 -4.04 -7.14 -11.75
CA VAL A 63 -3.85 -8.45 -12.38
C VAL A 63 -2.37 -8.82 -12.44
N LEU A 64 -1.48 -7.91 -12.84
CA LEU A 64 -0.05 -8.18 -12.93
C LEU A 64 0.57 -8.50 -11.57
N ILE A 65 0.30 -7.69 -10.56
CA ILE A 65 0.78 -7.92 -9.19
C ILE A 65 0.20 -9.22 -8.61
N GLY A 66 -1.09 -9.49 -8.87
CA GLY A 66 -1.72 -10.74 -8.47
C GLY A 66 -1.08 -11.98 -9.12
N VAL A 67 -0.80 -11.94 -10.42
CA VAL A 67 -0.13 -13.04 -11.12
C VAL A 67 1.31 -13.24 -10.61
N MET A 68 2.05 -12.15 -10.37
CA MET A 68 3.39 -12.22 -9.77
C MET A 68 3.33 -12.84 -8.36
N GLY A 69 2.38 -12.43 -7.52
CA GLY A 69 2.20 -13.00 -6.17
C GLY A 69 1.87 -14.50 -6.19
N ILE A 70 1.08 -14.97 -7.16
CA ILE A 70 0.82 -16.41 -7.34
C ILE A 70 2.10 -17.17 -7.69
N ARG A 71 2.98 -16.59 -8.53
CA ARG A 71 4.27 -17.22 -8.89
C ARG A 71 5.19 -17.30 -7.68
N GLU A 72 5.37 -16.21 -6.95
CA GLU A 72 6.21 -16.16 -5.74
C GLU A 72 5.70 -17.11 -4.65
N ALA A 73 4.38 -17.15 -4.41
CA ALA A 73 3.79 -18.08 -3.45
C ALA A 73 4.04 -19.55 -3.82
N ARG A 74 4.09 -19.88 -5.12
CA ARG A 74 4.41 -21.22 -5.61
C ARG A 74 5.89 -21.54 -5.45
N GLU A 75 6.78 -20.59 -5.72
CA GLU A 75 8.22 -20.74 -5.50
C GLU A 75 8.52 -21.01 -4.03
N TRP A 76 7.93 -20.24 -3.11
CA TRP A 76 8.06 -20.48 -1.66
C TRP A 76 7.47 -21.82 -1.22
N ALA A 77 6.37 -22.26 -1.82
CA ALA A 77 5.80 -23.59 -1.55
C ALA A 77 6.73 -24.73 -2.00
N MET A 78 7.51 -24.53 -3.06
CA MET A 78 8.50 -25.50 -3.54
C MET A 78 9.77 -25.49 -2.69
N ASP A 79 10.25 -24.31 -2.29
CA ASP A 79 11.39 -24.16 -1.37
C ASP A 79 11.08 -24.81 -0.02
N LEU A 80 9.86 -24.64 0.50
CA LEU A 80 9.40 -25.29 1.74
C LEU A 80 9.33 -26.81 1.67
N LYS A 81 9.02 -27.37 0.50
CA LYS A 81 9.02 -28.83 0.28
C LYS A 81 10.42 -29.40 0.08
N THR A 82 11.38 -28.57 -0.34
CA THR A 82 12.77 -28.97 -0.64
C THR A 82 13.70 -28.73 0.56
N ALA A 83 13.40 -27.72 1.39
CA ALA A 83 14.19 -27.36 2.56
C ALA A 83 13.63 -27.98 3.85
N THR A 84 14.18 -29.13 4.25
CA THR A 84 14.07 -29.69 5.61
C THR A 84 14.88 -28.88 6.64
N HIS A 85 15.12 -27.58 6.43
CA HIS A 85 15.86 -26.75 7.37
C HIS A 85 15.37 -25.29 7.37
N THR A 86 14.62 -24.97 8.43
CA THR A 86 14.50 -23.68 9.12
C THR A 86 15.02 -22.43 8.37
N GLN A 87 14.17 -21.78 7.59
CA GLN A 87 14.33 -20.35 7.31
C GLN A 87 13.11 -19.56 7.77
N SER A 88 13.42 -18.59 8.62
CA SER A 88 12.54 -17.81 9.46
C SER A 88 11.49 -17.01 8.68
N LEU A 89 10.27 -17.05 9.21
CA LEU A 89 9.01 -16.40 8.80
C LEU A 89 9.04 -14.86 8.68
N SER A 90 10.22 -14.22 8.72
CA SER A 90 10.34 -12.77 8.51
C SER A 90 10.26 -12.39 7.04
N ALA A 91 10.78 -13.17 6.09
CA ALA A 91 11.01 -12.71 4.72
C ALA A 91 9.75 -12.40 3.89
N ALA A 92 8.60 -13.03 4.19
CA ALA A 92 7.41 -12.93 3.35
C ALA A 92 6.58 -11.64 3.55
N VAL A 93 6.64 -11.06 4.75
CA VAL A 93 6.09 -9.72 5.02
C VAL A 93 7.20 -8.67 4.95
N THR A 94 8.45 -9.15 4.83
CA THR A 94 9.63 -8.32 4.70
C THR A 94 10.41 -8.56 3.41
N SER A 95 9.88 -8.02 2.30
CA SER A 95 10.73 -7.17 1.44
C SER A 95 11.11 -5.87 2.18
N GLU A 96 11.46 -6.01 3.46
CA GLU A 96 11.83 -5.04 4.51
C GLU A 96 13.23 -5.44 5.02
N HIS A 97 14.00 -6.20 4.23
CA HIS A 97 15.40 -6.56 4.56
C HIS A 97 16.31 -5.32 4.70
N THR A 98 15.78 -4.13 4.36
CA THR A 98 16.40 -2.84 4.65
C THR A 98 15.93 -2.24 5.98
N VAL A 99 14.68 -2.43 6.43
CA VAL A 99 14.10 -1.62 7.53
C VAL A 99 14.46 -2.12 8.93
N ALA A 100 14.70 -3.42 9.12
CA ALA A 100 15.04 -3.95 10.45
C ALA A 100 16.36 -3.38 11.02
N ASN A 101 17.25 -2.87 10.15
CA ASN A 101 18.49 -2.17 10.53
C ASN A 101 18.62 -0.75 9.98
N ALA A 102 17.75 -0.31 9.06
CA ALA A 102 17.88 1.05 8.55
C ALA A 102 17.27 2.05 9.54
N GLY A 103 18.10 2.99 9.97
CA GLY A 103 17.72 4.01 10.95
C GLY A 103 16.46 4.76 10.54
N SER A 104 15.84 5.45 11.50
CA SER A 104 14.54 6.16 11.37
C SER A 104 14.35 6.96 10.08
N LYS A 105 15.44 7.45 9.47
CA LYS A 105 15.44 8.17 8.19
C LYS A 105 15.10 7.29 6.99
N ALA A 106 15.59 6.05 6.95
CA ALA A 106 15.31 5.14 5.85
C ALA A 106 13.85 4.66 5.85
N VAL A 107 13.27 4.46 7.02
CA VAL A 107 11.84 4.12 7.18
C VAL A 107 10.96 5.26 6.68
N LEU A 108 11.32 6.50 7.03
CA LEU A 108 10.65 7.70 6.56
C LEU A 108 10.79 7.87 5.04
N LEU A 109 12.02 7.72 4.50
CA LEU A 109 12.27 7.80 3.06
C LEU A 109 11.54 6.70 2.28
N ASN A 110 11.51 5.48 2.81
CA ASN A 110 10.75 4.40 2.22
C ASN A 110 9.25 4.73 2.20
N GLY A 111 8.71 5.27 3.29
CA GLY A 111 7.32 5.75 3.34
C GLY A 111 7.05 6.86 2.32
N LEU A 112 7.97 7.80 2.17
CA LEU A 112 7.87 8.90 1.21
C LEU A 112 7.91 8.42 -0.24
N LEU A 113 8.85 7.53 -0.58
CA LEU A 113 8.95 6.93 -1.92
C LEU A 113 7.70 6.11 -2.25
N HIS A 114 7.20 5.35 -1.28
CA HIS A 114 6.03 4.49 -1.50
C HIS A 114 4.73 5.28 -1.61
N GLY A 115 4.57 6.36 -0.84
CA GLY A 115 3.42 7.26 -1.03
C GLY A 115 3.45 8.05 -2.34
N PHE A 116 4.63 8.16 -2.96
CA PHE A 116 4.75 8.67 -4.34
C PHE A 116 4.36 7.65 -5.42
N SER A 117 4.21 6.37 -5.08
CA SER A 117 3.99 5.25 -6.02
C SER A 117 2.58 5.20 -6.64
N TRP A 118 1.82 6.31 -6.64
CA TRP A 118 0.45 6.43 -7.16
C TRP A 118 -0.62 5.51 -6.50
N ASP A 119 -0.23 4.58 -5.63
CA ASP A 119 -1.13 3.64 -4.95
C ASP A 119 -2.20 4.35 -4.09
N GLY A 120 -1.89 5.53 -3.56
CA GLY A 120 -2.84 6.38 -2.82
C GLY A 120 -3.84 7.15 -3.70
N ALA A 121 -3.69 7.15 -5.03
CA ALA A 121 -4.50 7.98 -5.92
C ALA A 121 -6.03 7.76 -5.81
N PRO A 122 -6.54 6.52 -5.66
CA PRO A 122 -7.97 6.30 -5.43
C PRO A 122 -8.45 6.94 -4.11
N SER A 123 -7.62 6.89 -3.07
CA SER A 123 -7.94 7.46 -1.75
C SER A 123 -7.89 9.00 -1.76
N LEU A 124 -7.06 9.60 -2.62
CA LEU A 124 -6.94 11.05 -2.78
C LEU A 124 -8.06 11.66 -3.64
N ALA A 125 -8.82 10.85 -4.39
CA ALA A 125 -9.93 11.32 -5.23
C ALA A 125 -10.99 12.10 -4.44
N GLY A 126 -11.24 11.72 -3.17
CA GLY A 126 -12.15 12.44 -2.28
C GLY A 126 -11.71 13.88 -2.00
N GLY A 127 -10.41 14.15 -1.90
CA GLY A 127 -9.86 15.49 -1.72
C GLY A 127 -9.99 16.36 -2.97
N LEU A 128 -9.84 15.75 -4.15
CA LEU A 128 -10.04 16.41 -5.44
C LEU A 128 -11.52 16.73 -5.72
N ALA A 129 -12.45 16.01 -5.12
CA ALA A 129 -13.88 16.27 -5.24
C ALA A 129 -14.33 17.52 -4.45
N VAL A 130 -13.56 17.95 -3.45
CA VAL A 130 -13.87 19.15 -2.66
C VAL A 130 -13.70 20.40 -3.54
N GLY A 131 -14.68 21.31 -3.49
CA GLY A 131 -14.66 22.54 -4.31
C GLY A 131 -13.83 23.70 -3.71
N SER A 132 -13.33 23.56 -2.49
CA SER A 132 -12.61 24.63 -1.78
C SER A 132 -11.19 24.21 -1.37
N TRP A 133 -10.24 25.14 -1.51
CA TRP A 133 -8.84 24.94 -1.11
C TRP A 133 -8.72 24.58 0.39
N ARG A 134 -9.49 25.27 1.24
CA ARG A 134 -9.50 25.00 2.69
C ARG A 134 -10.01 23.59 2.99
N GLY A 135 -11.08 23.15 2.32
CA GLY A 135 -11.61 21.81 2.49
C GLY A 135 -10.63 20.72 2.01
N ASN A 136 -9.91 20.97 0.90
CA ASN A 136 -8.86 20.07 0.44
C ASN A 136 -7.73 19.94 1.47
N VAL A 137 -7.26 21.04 2.07
CA VAL A 137 -6.22 21.00 3.11
C VAL A 137 -6.67 20.21 4.34
N PHE A 138 -7.91 20.42 4.83
CA PHE A 138 -8.44 19.65 5.96
C PHE A 138 -8.59 18.16 5.64
N PHE A 139 -9.03 17.83 4.42
CA PHE A 139 -9.10 16.45 3.95
C PHE A 139 -7.70 15.80 3.95
N LEU A 140 -6.70 16.48 3.38
CA LEU A 140 -5.32 15.98 3.32
C LEU A 140 -4.70 15.80 4.72
N LEU A 141 -4.98 16.70 5.66
CA LEU A 141 -4.54 16.58 7.05
C LEU A 141 -5.20 15.39 7.76
N SER A 142 -6.52 15.23 7.59
CA SER A 142 -7.26 14.10 8.15
C SER A 142 -6.77 12.78 7.56
N TYR A 143 -6.52 12.74 6.24
CA TYR A 143 -5.96 11.59 5.54
C TYR A 143 -4.57 11.23 6.08
N ALA A 144 -3.67 12.21 6.24
CA ALA A 144 -2.34 11.97 6.78
C ALA A 144 -2.39 11.43 8.22
N LEU A 145 -3.25 12.01 9.08
CA LEU A 145 -3.43 11.53 10.45
C LEU A 145 -4.00 10.10 10.47
N GLY A 146 -5.04 9.84 9.67
CA GLY A 146 -5.64 8.51 9.54
C GLY A 146 -4.63 7.47 9.07
N THR A 147 -3.79 7.82 8.10
CA THR A 147 -2.70 6.96 7.59
C THR A 147 -1.70 6.61 8.69
N VAL A 148 -1.22 7.61 9.43
CA VAL A 148 -0.29 7.39 10.54
C VAL A 148 -0.90 6.46 11.58
N LEU A 149 -2.16 6.67 11.96
CA LEU A 149 -2.84 5.83 12.94
C LEU A 149 -3.05 4.40 12.42
N ALA A 150 -3.54 4.24 11.19
CA ALA A 150 -3.82 2.94 10.59
C ALA A 150 -2.55 2.12 10.39
N MET A 151 -1.48 2.74 9.86
CA MET A 151 -0.18 2.07 9.70
C MET A 151 0.43 1.72 11.05
N SER A 152 0.41 2.65 12.03
CA SER A 152 0.91 2.36 13.39
C SER A 152 0.17 1.20 14.04
N PHE A 153 -1.16 1.19 13.95
CA PHE A 153 -1.99 0.11 14.48
C PHE A 153 -1.67 -1.22 13.81
N THR A 154 -1.67 -1.24 12.47
CA THR A 154 -1.43 -2.46 11.69
C THR A 154 -0.02 -3.00 11.92
N THR A 155 1.01 -2.16 11.92
CA THR A 155 2.40 -2.54 12.23
C THR A 155 2.52 -3.09 13.66
N THR A 156 1.74 -2.57 14.61
CA THR A 156 1.73 -3.07 15.99
C THR A 156 1.06 -4.43 16.08
N VAL A 157 -0.12 -4.60 15.46
CA VAL A 157 -0.83 -5.87 15.41
C VAL A 157 0.00 -6.95 14.73
N ILE A 158 0.62 -6.63 13.59
CA ILE A 158 1.51 -7.54 12.87
C ILE A 158 2.77 -7.83 13.70
N GLY A 159 3.39 -6.81 14.31
CA GLY A 159 4.59 -6.98 15.12
C GLY A 159 4.39 -7.91 16.32
N GLU A 160 3.34 -7.67 17.10
CA GLU A 160 2.99 -8.50 18.26
C GLU A 160 2.41 -9.86 17.84
N GLY A 161 1.58 -9.88 16.81
CA GLY A 161 1.02 -11.10 16.23
C GLY A 161 2.09 -12.05 15.71
N THR A 162 3.09 -11.52 15.01
CA THR A 162 4.21 -12.30 14.45
C THR A 162 5.06 -12.91 15.55
N VAL A 163 5.34 -12.16 16.62
CA VAL A 163 6.08 -12.67 17.80
C VAL A 163 5.32 -13.81 18.47
N ARG A 164 4.01 -13.61 18.70
CA ARG A 164 3.16 -14.58 19.40
C ARG A 164 2.86 -15.82 18.58
N ILE A 165 2.76 -15.68 17.26
CA ILE A 165 2.61 -16.80 16.31
C ILE A 165 3.94 -17.53 16.13
N GLY A 166 5.07 -16.82 16.07
CA GLY A 166 6.40 -17.42 15.99
C GLY A 166 6.75 -18.28 17.20
N GLU A 167 6.28 -17.91 18.40
CA GLU A 167 6.45 -18.70 19.62
C GLU A 167 5.53 -19.93 19.69
N ARG A 168 4.38 -19.93 18.99
CA ARG A 168 3.37 -21.01 19.06
C ARG A 168 3.25 -21.90 17.83
N MET A 169 3.69 -21.46 16.66
CA MET A 169 3.46 -22.16 15.39
C MET A 169 4.76 -22.39 14.64
N LYS A 170 5.30 -23.62 14.75
CA LYS A 170 6.28 -24.18 13.80
C LYS A 170 5.61 -24.66 12.50
N ARG A 171 4.62 -23.93 11.98
CA ARG A 171 3.87 -24.30 10.76
C ARG A 171 4.07 -23.25 9.66
N PRO A 172 5.01 -23.48 8.74
CA PRO A 172 5.37 -22.53 7.69
C PRO A 172 4.38 -22.44 6.51
N ASP A 173 3.31 -23.24 6.49
CA ASP A 173 2.34 -23.26 5.38
C ASP A 173 1.30 -22.13 5.41
N VAL A 174 1.15 -21.44 6.55
CA VAL A 174 0.10 -20.42 6.74
C VAL A 174 0.35 -19.15 5.91
N PRO A 175 1.57 -18.57 5.89
CA PRO A 175 1.87 -17.40 5.06
C PRO A 175 1.72 -17.67 3.57
N VAL A 176 2.11 -18.86 3.12
CA VAL A 176 2.01 -19.27 1.71
C VAL A 176 0.55 -19.31 1.26
N LYS A 177 -0.34 -19.89 2.08
CA LYS A 177 -1.78 -19.91 1.79
C LYS A 177 -2.39 -18.51 1.81
N LEU A 178 -2.02 -17.67 2.78
CA LEU A 178 -2.48 -16.28 2.86
C LEU A 178 -2.06 -15.46 1.64
N SER A 179 -0.79 -15.58 1.22
CA SER A 179 -0.28 -14.91 0.02
C SER A 179 -1.04 -15.35 -1.23
N PHE A 180 -1.20 -16.67 -1.43
CA PHE A 180 -1.93 -17.22 -2.57
C PHE A 180 -3.39 -16.73 -2.63
N TRP A 181 -4.13 -16.78 -1.51
CA TRP A 181 -5.53 -16.31 -1.48
C TRP A 181 -5.62 -14.80 -1.71
N SER A 182 -4.71 -14.01 -1.13
CA SER A 182 -4.64 -12.56 -1.36
C SER A 182 -4.41 -12.26 -2.85
N SER A 183 -3.49 -12.96 -3.49
CA SER A 183 -3.20 -12.80 -4.92
C SER A 183 -4.37 -13.21 -5.82
N VAL A 184 -5.08 -14.30 -5.49
CA VAL A 184 -6.29 -14.70 -6.23
C VAL A 184 -7.38 -13.63 -6.13
N VAL A 185 -7.58 -13.05 -4.94
CA VAL A 185 -8.52 -11.94 -4.75
C VAL A 185 -8.08 -10.71 -5.56
N ALA A 186 -6.79 -10.37 -5.55
CA ALA A 186 -6.27 -9.25 -6.33
C ALA A 186 -6.50 -9.42 -7.84
N VAL A 187 -6.26 -10.63 -8.39
CA VAL A 187 -6.56 -10.93 -9.80
C VAL A 187 -8.06 -10.82 -10.07
N ALA A 188 -8.91 -11.38 -9.21
CA ALA A 188 -10.36 -11.33 -9.39
C ALA A 188 -10.90 -9.89 -9.39
N VAL A 189 -10.45 -9.07 -8.44
CA VAL A 189 -10.80 -7.63 -8.36
C VAL A 189 -10.26 -6.88 -9.57
N GLY A 190 -9.02 -7.13 -9.99
CA GLY A 190 -8.42 -6.51 -11.17
C GLY A 190 -9.20 -6.81 -12.46
N VAL A 191 -9.58 -8.07 -12.68
CA VAL A 191 -10.43 -8.47 -13.82
C VAL A 191 -11.80 -7.80 -13.77
N ALA A 192 -12.42 -7.72 -12.59
CA ALA A 192 -13.69 -7.01 -12.43
C ALA A 192 -13.57 -5.53 -12.77
N TRP A 193 -12.47 -4.87 -12.37
CA TRP A 193 -12.22 -3.45 -12.66
C TRP A 193 -12.02 -3.18 -14.15
N ILE A 194 -11.26 -4.04 -14.85
CA ILE A 194 -11.11 -3.98 -16.31
C ILE A 194 -12.48 -4.15 -17.00
N GLY A 195 -13.27 -5.12 -16.53
CA GLY A 195 -14.60 -5.40 -17.07
C GLY A 195 -15.61 -4.27 -16.86
N MET A 196 -15.50 -3.53 -15.75
CA MET A 196 -16.32 -2.33 -15.51
C MET A 196 -15.88 -1.14 -16.37
N GLY A 197 -14.59 -0.91 -16.54
CA GLY A 197 -14.09 0.17 -17.39
C GLY A 197 -14.47 -0.01 -18.87
N LEU A 198 -14.66 -1.24 -19.34
CA LEU A 198 -15.06 -1.52 -20.72
C LEU A 198 -16.55 -1.23 -21.04
N LYS A 199 -17.38 -0.90 -20.05
CA LYS A 199 -18.81 -0.59 -20.20
C LYS A 199 -19.06 0.92 -20.28
#